data_AF-A0A350WV11-F1
#
_entry.id   AF-A0A350WV11-F1
#
_cell.length_a   1.000
_cell.length_b   1.000
_cell.length_c   1.000
_cell.angle_alpha   90.00
_cell.angle_beta   90.00
_cell.angle_gamma   90.00
#
_symmetry.space_group_name_H-M   'P 1'
#
loop_
_entity.id
_entity.type
_entity.pdbx_description
1 polymer ?
#
loop_
_entity_poly.entity_id
_entity_poly.type
_entity_poly.pdbx_seq_one_letter_code
_entity_poly.pdbx_strand_id
1 'polypeptide(L)'
;MNVQAFRHFYNYHFAENRKILEHVATLTFEQFTQKADYSRGSIREQLVHLIDAEDVWISELRGAQPSEPLPETTDVDDRESIRALWDAVEQKTRAYLASLQDDQLFSKPITDPEEDKDLIVWQVLLHVVNHATDHRAQLLRALHDLGVDTKSQDYIFYVYENQVS
;
A
#
# COMPACT_ATOMS: atom_id res chain seq x y z
N MET A 1 -2.01 10.07 20.05
CA MET A 1 -1.18 9.41 19.02
C MET A 1 0.18 10.08 18.97
N ASN A 2 1.21 9.33 18.62
CA ASN A 2 2.54 9.85 18.36
C ASN A 2 3.05 9.31 17.01
N VAL A 3 4.00 10.00 16.40
CA VAL A 3 4.55 9.65 15.10
C VAL A 3 5.31 8.33 15.16
N GLN A 4 5.91 7.98 16.30
CA GLN A 4 6.63 6.70 16.45
C GLN A 4 5.71 5.49 16.29
N ALA A 5 4.48 5.56 16.79
CA ALA A 5 3.46 4.52 16.61
C ALA A 5 3.08 4.38 15.13
N PHE A 6 2.93 5.49 14.40
CA PHE A 6 2.70 5.44 12.96
C PHE A 6 3.89 4.89 12.18
N ARG A 7 5.13 5.31 12.51
CA ARG A 7 6.34 4.75 11.89
C ARG A 7 6.42 3.23 12.09
N HIS A 8 6.12 2.77 13.30
CA HIS A 8 6.10 1.35 13.60
C HIS A 8 4.98 0.61 12.82
N PHE A 9 3.78 1.17 12.78
CA PHE A 9 2.66 0.60 12.03
C PHE A 9 2.91 0.57 10.51
N TYR A 10 3.56 1.60 9.96
CA TYR A 10 3.95 1.60 8.56
C TYR A 10 5.09 0.63 8.26
N ASN A 11 6.00 0.36 9.20
CA ASN A 11 6.99 -0.70 8.99
C ASN A 11 6.33 -2.09 8.88
N TYR A 12 5.27 -2.36 9.66
CA TYR A 12 4.40 -3.52 9.46
C TYR A 12 3.79 -3.51 8.04
N HIS A 13 3.18 -2.38 7.65
CA HIS A 13 2.57 -2.23 6.32
C HIS A 13 3.56 -2.56 5.18
N PHE A 14 4.76 -2.00 5.23
CA PHE A 14 5.81 -2.27 4.25
C PHE A 14 6.28 -3.73 4.28
N ALA A 15 6.38 -4.36 5.46
CA ALA A 15 6.75 -5.76 5.57
C ALA A 15 5.72 -6.68 4.89
N GLU A 16 4.43 -6.43 5.10
CA GLU A 16 3.36 -7.22 4.46
C GLU A 16 3.27 -6.96 2.95
N ASN A 17 3.45 -5.72 2.50
CA ASN A 17 3.51 -5.39 1.07
C ASN A 17 4.62 -6.19 0.35
N ARG A 18 5.80 -6.34 0.99
CA ARG A 18 6.91 -7.12 0.43
C ARG A 18 6.57 -8.61 0.31
N LYS A 19 5.90 -9.20 1.31
CA LYS A 19 5.43 -10.59 1.23
C LYS A 19 4.48 -10.82 0.05
N ILE A 20 3.61 -9.85 -0.25
CA ILE A 20 2.74 -9.92 -1.44
C ILE A 20 3.57 -9.95 -2.72
N LEU A 21 4.59 -9.10 -2.85
CA LEU A 21 5.47 -9.09 -4.02
C LEU A 21 6.21 -10.42 -4.20
N GLU A 22 6.66 -11.04 -3.10
CA GLU A 22 7.29 -12.35 -3.13
C GLU A 22 6.34 -13.43 -3.66
N HIS A 23 5.07 -13.41 -3.25
CA HIS A 23 4.04 -14.33 -3.78
C HIS A 23 3.72 -14.06 -5.26
N VAL A 24 3.60 -12.79 -5.66
CA VAL A 24 3.29 -12.42 -7.05
C VAL A 24 4.41 -12.84 -8.00
N ALA A 25 5.67 -12.82 -7.55
CA ALA A 25 6.83 -13.25 -8.32
C ALA A 25 6.81 -14.75 -8.66
N THR A 26 6.06 -15.58 -7.93
CA THR A 26 5.97 -17.03 -8.22
C THR A 26 4.91 -17.37 -9.27
N LEU A 27 4.03 -16.44 -9.63
CA LEU A 27 2.95 -16.68 -10.57
C LEU A 27 3.45 -16.70 -12.02
N THR A 28 2.80 -17.46 -12.88
CA THR A 28 2.96 -17.27 -14.34
C THR A 28 2.38 -15.91 -14.76
N PHE A 29 2.79 -15.40 -15.92
CA PHE A 29 2.22 -14.16 -16.46
C PHE A 29 0.71 -14.28 -16.71
N GLU A 30 0.25 -15.45 -17.16
CA GLU A 30 -1.18 -15.74 -17.35
C GLU A 30 -1.95 -15.65 -16.02
N GLN A 31 -1.44 -16.28 -14.96
CA GLN A 31 -2.07 -16.21 -13.63
C GLN A 31 -2.11 -14.78 -13.07
N PHE A 32 -1.06 -14.00 -13.31
CA PHE A 32 -0.95 -12.63 -12.82
C PHE A 32 -1.94 -11.67 -13.50
N THR A 33 -2.19 -11.87 -14.78
CA THR A 33 -3.09 -11.04 -15.60
C THR A 33 -4.50 -11.63 -15.75
N GLN A 34 -4.75 -12.83 -15.23
CA GLN A 34 -6.05 -13.50 -15.28
C GLN A 34 -7.14 -12.60 -14.70
N LYS A 35 -8.19 -12.37 -15.48
CA LYS A 35 -9.36 -11.59 -15.04
C LYS A 35 -10.13 -12.33 -13.95
N ALA A 36 -10.56 -11.58 -12.93
CA ALA A 36 -11.50 -12.03 -11.93
C ALA A 36 -12.72 -11.09 -11.92
N ASP A 37 -13.91 -11.62 -11.66
CA ASP A 37 -15.14 -10.83 -11.55
C ASP A 37 -15.36 -10.39 -10.10
N TYR A 38 -14.36 -9.70 -9.55
CA TYR A 38 -14.37 -9.22 -8.16
C TYR A 38 -13.40 -8.05 -7.97
N SER A 39 -13.82 -7.03 -7.21
CA SER A 39 -13.00 -5.88 -6.82
C SER A 39 -12.31 -5.22 -8.02
N ARG A 40 -10.97 -5.15 -8.06
CA ARG A 40 -10.17 -4.55 -9.14
C ARG A 40 -9.85 -5.51 -10.29
N GLY A 41 -10.40 -6.72 -10.30
CA GLY A 41 -10.12 -7.69 -11.35
C GLY A 41 -8.87 -8.52 -11.08
N SER A 42 -7.89 -8.47 -11.98
CA SER A 42 -6.71 -9.34 -11.92
C SER A 42 -5.82 -9.04 -10.70
N ILE A 43 -4.91 -9.96 -10.38
CA ILE A 43 -3.90 -9.75 -9.34
C ILE A 43 -3.02 -8.54 -9.69
N ARG A 44 -2.68 -8.38 -10.98
CA ARG A 44 -1.97 -7.20 -11.49
C ARG A 44 -2.70 -5.90 -11.14
N GLU A 45 -3.98 -5.78 -11.51
CA GLU A 45 -4.74 -4.54 -11.27
C GLU A 45 -4.94 -4.25 -9.78
N GLN A 46 -5.13 -5.29 -8.97
CA GLN A 46 -5.19 -5.13 -7.51
C GLN A 46 -3.87 -4.62 -6.92
N LEU A 47 -2.73 -5.06 -7.47
CA LEU A 47 -1.41 -4.61 -7.03
C LEU A 47 -1.16 -3.14 -7.37
N VAL A 48 -1.43 -2.77 -8.62
CA VAL A 48 -1.31 -1.38 -9.10
C VAL A 48 -2.22 -0.47 -8.28
N HIS A 49 -3.48 -0.87 -8.07
CA HIS A 49 -4.42 -0.09 -7.27
C HIS A 49 -3.93 0.16 -5.83
N LEU A 50 -3.33 -0.84 -5.19
CA LEU A 50 -2.83 -0.69 -3.82
C LEU A 50 -1.68 0.32 -3.75
N ILE A 51 -0.81 0.34 -4.76
CA ILE A 51 0.28 1.31 -4.88
C ILE A 51 -0.27 2.71 -5.13
N ASP A 52 -1.16 2.86 -6.10
CA ASP A 52 -1.75 4.14 -6.49
C ASP A 52 -2.51 4.78 -5.32
N ALA A 53 -3.28 3.99 -4.57
CA ALA A 53 -4.03 4.49 -3.41
C ALA A 53 -3.09 5.07 -2.33
N GLU A 54 -1.98 4.38 -2.01
CA GLU A 54 -0.98 4.93 -1.10
C GLU A 54 -0.33 6.18 -1.68
N ASP A 55 0.01 6.16 -2.96
CA ASP A 55 0.72 7.24 -3.62
C ASP A 55 -0.08 8.55 -3.64
N VAL A 56 -1.38 8.46 -3.94
CA VAL A 56 -2.33 9.58 -3.94
C VAL A 56 -2.38 10.22 -2.56
N TRP A 57 -2.77 9.45 -1.52
CA TRP A 57 -2.94 9.99 -0.18
C TRP A 57 -1.65 10.57 0.41
N ILE A 58 -0.51 9.91 0.20
CA ILE A 58 0.78 10.43 0.68
C ILE A 58 1.18 11.69 -0.08
N SER A 59 0.84 11.82 -1.37
CA SER A 59 1.13 13.03 -2.14
C SER A 59 0.28 14.21 -1.72
N GLU A 60 -1.02 13.99 -1.47
CA GLU A 60 -1.94 15.01 -0.95
C GLU A 60 -1.50 15.54 0.41
N LEU A 61 -1.11 14.65 1.33
CA LEU A 61 -0.54 15.04 2.63
C LEU A 61 0.74 15.88 2.52
N ARG A 62 1.45 15.79 1.38
CA ARG A 62 2.66 16.54 1.07
C ARG A 62 2.39 17.80 0.24
N GLY A 63 1.14 18.05 -0.18
CA GLY A 63 0.81 19.10 -1.14
C GLY A 63 1.51 18.92 -2.49
N ALA A 64 1.71 17.67 -2.91
CA ALA A 64 2.37 17.30 -4.15
C ALA A 64 1.44 16.49 -5.05
N GLN A 65 1.79 16.37 -6.33
CA GLN A 65 1.08 15.48 -7.25
C GLN A 65 1.56 14.03 -7.09
N PRO A 66 0.66 13.04 -7.21
CA PRO A 66 1.05 11.63 -7.27
C PRO A 66 1.83 11.31 -8.54
N SER A 67 2.41 10.11 -8.56
CA SER A 67 3.05 9.54 -9.73
C SER A 67 2.00 9.26 -10.82
N GLU A 68 2.43 9.29 -12.08
CA GLU A 68 1.57 8.83 -13.17
C GLU A 68 1.25 7.34 -12.98
N PRO A 69 -0.03 6.94 -13.07
CA PRO A 69 -0.42 5.55 -12.89
C PRO A 69 0.13 4.69 -14.04
N LEU A 70 0.44 3.43 -13.72
CA LEU A 70 0.80 2.46 -14.77
C LEU A 70 -0.42 2.16 -15.64
N PRO A 71 -0.26 2.12 -16.98
CA PRO A 71 -1.37 1.79 -17.86
C PRO A 71 -1.84 0.35 -17.61
N GLU A 72 -3.14 0.10 -17.75
CA GLU A 72 -3.65 -1.27 -17.81
C GLU A 72 -3.04 -2.00 -19.01
N THR A 73 -2.43 -3.17 -18.79
CA THR A 73 -1.90 -4.02 -19.86
C THR A 73 -2.00 -5.49 -19.50
N THR A 74 -2.29 -6.32 -20.50
CA THR A 74 -2.27 -7.79 -20.41
C THR A 74 -1.31 -8.42 -21.43
N ASP A 75 -0.59 -7.60 -22.20
CA ASP A 75 0.23 -8.06 -23.32
C ASP A 75 1.73 -8.10 -22.99
N VAL A 76 2.14 -7.40 -21.94
CA VAL A 76 3.53 -7.30 -21.49
C VAL A 76 3.60 -7.58 -19.99
N ASP A 77 4.59 -8.37 -19.59
CA ASP A 77 4.90 -8.57 -18.17
C ASP A 77 5.66 -7.35 -17.64
N ASP A 78 4.97 -6.56 -16.81
CA ASP A 78 5.44 -5.29 -16.31
C ASP A 78 5.73 -5.33 -14.80
N ARG A 79 5.93 -6.53 -14.23
CA ARG A 79 6.26 -6.68 -12.79
C ARG A 79 7.48 -5.88 -12.36
N GLU A 80 8.48 -5.74 -13.22
CA GLU A 80 9.65 -4.90 -12.93
C GLU A 80 9.26 -3.42 -12.80
N SER A 81 8.37 -2.93 -13.66
CA SER A 81 7.85 -1.57 -13.60
C SER A 81 6.97 -1.35 -12.36
N ILE A 82 6.09 -2.29 -12.04
CA ILE A 82 5.28 -2.26 -10.82
C ILE A 82 6.17 -2.26 -9.58
N ARG A 83 7.21 -3.10 -9.56
CA ARG A 83 8.17 -3.15 -8.45
C ARG A 83 8.91 -1.81 -8.29
N ALA A 84 9.37 -1.21 -9.40
CA ALA A 84 10.05 0.08 -9.38
C ALA A 84 9.14 1.22 -8.89
N LEU A 85 7.87 1.24 -9.34
CA LEU A 85 6.89 2.20 -8.86
C LEU A 85 6.68 2.04 -7.36
N TRP A 86 6.41 0.82 -6.87
CA TRP A 86 6.18 0.59 -5.45
C TRP A 86 7.38 0.98 -4.58
N ASP A 87 8.61 0.73 -5.05
CA ASP A 87 9.81 1.17 -4.35
C ASP A 87 9.91 2.69 -4.24
N ALA A 88 9.54 3.41 -5.30
CA ALA A 88 9.48 4.87 -5.27
C ALA A 88 8.41 5.37 -4.29
N VAL A 89 7.22 4.76 -4.29
CA VAL A 89 6.14 5.08 -3.34
C VAL A 89 6.57 4.80 -1.91
N GLU A 90 7.13 3.62 -1.61
CA GLU A 90 7.60 3.27 -0.27
C GLU A 90 8.67 4.26 0.22
N GLN A 91 9.64 4.63 -0.63
CA GLN A 91 10.64 5.64 -0.29
C GLN A 91 10.01 7.00 -0.01
N LYS A 92 9.02 7.40 -0.81
CA LYS A 92 8.25 8.65 -0.63
C LYS A 92 7.51 8.66 0.71
N THR A 93 6.84 7.58 1.05
CA THR A 93 6.11 7.40 2.31
C THR A 93 7.07 7.40 3.51
N ARG A 94 8.18 6.67 3.43
CA ARG A 94 9.22 6.66 4.47
C ARG A 94 9.79 8.05 4.71
N ALA A 95 10.09 8.81 3.66
CA ALA A 95 10.60 10.17 3.78
C ALA A 95 9.59 11.10 4.49
N TYR A 96 8.30 11.00 4.14
CA TYR A 96 7.24 11.77 4.79
C TYR A 96 7.10 11.44 6.29
N LEU A 97 7.04 10.15 6.63
CA LEU A 97 6.96 9.68 8.02
C LEU A 97 8.19 10.10 8.83
N ALA A 98 9.38 10.12 8.22
CA ALA A 98 10.62 10.53 8.88
C ALA A 98 10.64 12.04 9.21
N SER A 99 10.03 12.89 8.38
CA SER A 99 9.94 14.33 8.64
C SER A 99 8.85 14.71 9.64
N LEU A 100 7.81 13.89 9.77
CA LEU A 100 6.62 14.19 10.56
C LEU A 100 6.93 14.32 12.07
N GLN A 101 6.31 15.31 12.72
CA GLN A 101 6.34 15.55 14.16
C GLN A 101 4.96 15.33 14.80
N ASP A 102 4.92 15.08 16.12
CA ASP A 102 3.70 14.71 16.84
C ASP A 102 2.57 15.73 16.74
N ASP A 103 2.89 17.03 16.72
CA ASP A 103 1.93 18.12 16.59
C ASP A 103 1.29 18.18 15.20
N GLN A 104 2.02 17.77 14.16
CA GLN A 104 1.54 17.77 12.77
C GLN A 104 0.48 16.70 12.51
N LEU A 105 0.37 15.66 13.36
CA LEU A 105 -0.64 14.60 13.21
C LEU A 105 -2.08 15.13 13.19
N PHE A 106 -2.32 16.30 13.80
CA PHE A 106 -3.64 16.94 13.87
C PHE A 106 -3.81 18.10 12.88
N SER A 107 -2.83 18.34 12.02
CA SER A 107 -2.93 19.33 10.94
C SER A 107 -3.81 18.82 9.79
N LYS A 108 -4.32 19.76 8.98
CA LYS A 108 -5.16 19.52 7.79
C LYS A 108 -4.47 20.06 6.53
N PRO A 109 -3.48 19.34 5.97
CA PRO A 109 -2.67 19.86 4.88
C PRO A 109 -3.34 19.76 3.51
N ILE A 110 -4.37 18.92 3.37
CA ILE A 110 -5.09 18.71 2.11
C ILE A 110 -6.01 19.91 1.87
N THR A 111 -5.99 20.46 0.66
CA THR A 111 -6.84 21.60 0.28
C THR A 111 -7.71 21.33 -0.95
N ASP A 112 -7.42 20.25 -1.67
CA ASP A 112 -8.12 19.83 -2.89
C ASP A 112 -8.03 18.30 -2.94
N PRO A 113 -9.14 17.57 -3.22
CA PRO A 113 -10.49 18.09 -3.41
C PRO A 113 -11.10 18.68 -2.13
N GLU A 114 -12.08 19.57 -2.30
CA GLU A 114 -12.76 20.28 -1.19
C GLU A 114 -13.38 19.31 -0.16
N GLU A 115 -13.74 18.10 -0.57
CA GLU A 115 -14.30 17.06 0.31
C GLU A 115 -13.29 16.52 1.33
N ASP A 116 -11.99 16.55 0.99
CA ASP A 116 -10.92 15.98 1.81
C ASP A 116 -10.21 17.02 2.70
N LYS A 117 -10.54 18.31 2.55
CA LYS A 117 -9.87 19.42 3.26
C LYS A 117 -9.92 19.32 4.80
N ASP A 118 -10.91 18.61 5.32
CA ASP A 118 -11.14 18.47 6.75
C ASP A 118 -10.47 17.23 7.35
N LEU A 119 -9.87 16.38 6.52
CA LEU A 119 -9.08 15.23 6.95
C LEU A 119 -7.80 15.70 7.66
N ILE A 120 -7.55 15.11 8.82
CA ILE A 120 -6.30 15.32 9.57
C ILE A 120 -5.29 14.23 9.22
N VAL A 121 -4.01 14.59 9.25
CA VAL A 121 -2.89 13.72 8.83
C VAL A 121 -3.03 12.29 9.35
N TRP A 122 -3.31 12.13 10.64
CA TRP A 122 -3.36 10.80 11.23
C TRP A 122 -4.51 9.92 10.72
N GLN A 123 -5.65 10.53 10.35
CA GLN A 123 -6.80 9.79 9.80
C GLN A 123 -6.45 9.23 8.43
N VAL A 124 -5.77 10.04 7.60
CA VAL A 124 -5.28 9.63 6.29
C VAL A 124 -4.23 8.52 6.42
N LEU A 125 -3.27 8.68 7.34
CA LEU A 125 -2.26 7.65 7.60
C LEU A 125 -2.88 6.32 8.06
N LEU A 126 -3.91 6.36 8.92
CA LEU A 126 -4.65 5.17 9.33
C LEU A 126 -5.44 4.57 8.16
N HIS A 127 -6.09 5.41 7.36
CA HIS A 127 -6.85 5.00 6.18
C HIS A 127 -5.98 4.24 5.19
N VAL A 128 -4.79 4.75 4.84
CA VAL A 128 -3.87 4.12 3.88
C VAL A 128 -3.56 2.67 4.27
N VAL A 129 -3.13 2.44 5.52
CA VAL A 129 -2.78 1.07 5.96
C VAL A 129 -4.01 0.17 6.11
N ASN A 130 -5.15 0.73 6.54
CA ASN A 130 -6.40 -0.03 6.65
C ASN A 130 -6.95 -0.44 5.28
N HIS A 131 -6.96 0.47 4.31
CA HIS A 131 -7.33 0.22 2.92
C HIS A 131 -6.41 -0.83 2.28
N ALA A 132 -5.10 -0.71 2.50
CA ALA A 132 -4.16 -1.72 2.06
C ALA A 132 -4.38 -3.09 2.71
N THR A 133 -4.76 -3.14 3.99
CA THR A 133 -5.06 -4.42 4.68
C THR A 133 -6.25 -5.14 4.04
N ASP A 134 -7.32 -4.40 3.68
CA ASP A 134 -8.48 -4.95 2.96
C ASP A 134 -8.07 -5.51 1.59
N HIS A 135 -7.39 -4.71 0.77
CA HIS A 135 -6.96 -5.17 -0.56
C HIS A 135 -5.90 -6.27 -0.52
N ARG A 136 -4.98 -6.26 0.47
CA ARG A 136 -4.07 -7.39 0.70
C ARG A 136 -4.84 -8.66 1.06
N ALA A 137 -5.94 -8.58 1.81
CA ALA A 137 -6.75 -9.76 2.12
C ALA A 137 -7.38 -10.35 0.85
N GLN A 138 -7.83 -9.50 -0.07
CA GLN A 138 -8.36 -9.91 -1.38
C GLN A 138 -7.26 -10.57 -2.24
N LEU A 139 -6.06 -9.98 -2.28
CA LEU A 139 -4.88 -10.55 -2.95
C LEU A 139 -4.47 -11.90 -2.35
N LEU A 140 -4.36 -12.01 -1.03
CA LEU A 140 -4.01 -13.26 -0.34
C LEU A 140 -5.01 -14.37 -0.64
N ARG A 141 -6.30 -14.02 -0.76
CA ARG A 141 -7.33 -14.97 -1.18
C ARG A 141 -7.12 -15.42 -2.63
N ALA A 142 -6.92 -14.49 -3.57
CA ALA A 142 -6.70 -14.83 -4.97
C ALA A 142 -5.43 -15.69 -5.18
N LEU A 143 -4.34 -15.34 -4.48
CA LEU A 143 -3.10 -16.11 -4.47
C LEU A 143 -3.30 -17.53 -3.94
N HIS A 144 -4.05 -17.68 -2.84
CA HIS A 144 -4.40 -18.99 -2.29
C HIS A 144 -5.15 -19.87 -3.30
N ASP A 145 -6.11 -19.30 -4.04
CA ASP A 145 -6.89 -20.03 -5.04
C ASP A 145 -6.03 -20.51 -6.22
N LEU A 146 -4.87 -19.87 -6.45
CA LEU A 146 -3.84 -20.30 -7.41
C LEU A 146 -2.81 -21.29 -6.82
N GLY A 147 -3.00 -21.72 -5.57
CA GLY A 147 -2.15 -22.71 -4.89
C GLY A 147 -0.93 -22.12 -4.18
N VAL A 148 -0.84 -20.79 -4.03
CA VAL A 148 0.23 -20.16 -3.23
C VAL A 148 -0.06 -20.34 -1.74
N ASP A 149 0.96 -20.72 -0.96
CA ASP A 149 0.85 -20.84 0.51
C ASP A 149 0.85 -19.44 1.16
N THR A 150 -0.34 -18.88 1.35
CA THR A 150 -0.52 -17.56 1.97
C THR A 150 -0.65 -17.67 3.49
N LYS A 151 -0.18 -16.65 4.21
CA LYS A 151 -0.21 -16.57 5.69
C LYS A 151 -1.03 -15.38 6.17
N SER A 152 -1.40 -15.41 7.45
CA SER A 152 -2.07 -14.26 8.08
C SER A 152 -1.18 -13.03 8.05
N GLN A 153 -1.79 -11.89 7.77
CA GLN A 153 -1.19 -10.56 7.81
C GLN A 153 -1.51 -9.81 9.12
N ASP A 154 -1.98 -10.50 10.17
CA ASP A 154 -2.33 -9.82 11.41
C ASP A 154 -1.11 -9.10 12.01
N TYR A 155 -1.32 -7.83 12.35
CA TYR A 155 -0.28 -6.95 12.92
C TYR A 155 0.45 -7.56 14.13
N ILE A 156 -0.23 -8.37 14.94
CA ILE A 156 0.37 -8.96 16.15
C ILE A 156 1.58 -9.86 15.84
N PHE A 157 1.60 -10.54 14.69
CA PHE A 157 2.73 -11.38 14.29
C PHE A 157 3.98 -10.55 14.01
N TYR A 158 3.81 -9.38 13.38
CA TYR A 158 4.90 -8.43 13.19
C TYR A 158 5.44 -7.91 14.52
N VAL A 159 4.56 -7.61 15.49
CA VAL A 159 4.95 -7.10 16.81
C VAL A 159 5.81 -8.09 17.59
N TYR A 160 5.52 -9.40 17.51
CA TYR A 160 6.33 -10.42 18.19
C TYR A 160 7.80 -10.38 17.78
N GLU A 161 8.09 -10.03 16.53
CA GLU A 161 9.45 -9.93 15.98
C GLU A 161 10.06 -8.52 16.10
N ASN A 162 9.25 -7.50 16.36
CA ASN A 162 9.65 -6.09 16.31
C ASN A 162 9.21 -5.32 17.56
N GLN A 163 9.59 -5.80 18.75
CA GLN A 163 9.19 -5.15 20.00
C GLN A 163 9.70 -3.69 20.08
N VAL A 164 8.83 -2.79 20.52
CA VAL A 164 9.19 -1.41 20.85
C VAL A 164 9.50 -1.36 22.35
N SER A 165 10.70 -0.87 22.69
CA SER A 165 11.17 -0.68 24.07
C SER A 165 10.57 0.54 24.74
#